data_AF-A0AAV5LVK4-F1
#
_entry.id   AF-A0AAV5LVK4-F1
#
_cell.length_a   1.000
_cell.length_b   1.000
_cell.length_c   1.000
_cell.angle_alpha   90.00
_cell.angle_beta   90.00
_cell.angle_gamma   90.00
#
_symmetry.space_group_name_H-M   'P 1'
#
loop_
_entity.id
_entity.type
_entity.pdbx_description
1 polymer ?
#
loop_
_entity_poly.entity_id
_entity_poly.type
_entity_poly.pdbx_seq_one_letter_code
_entity_poly.pdbx_strand_id
1 'polypeptide(L)'
;MPTFANPFWNEMIVIAKRSMTNSRRMPELFGIRLGAVVVTLFILATIFWHLDNSPKGVREQIGFFAFAMSTNFYTCAEAIPVFLQERYIFMRETAYNAYRRSSYVLAHSIISIPSLIVLSISFAAITFWTVGLADGFHGLLFFFLTIFASF
;
A
#
# COMPACT_ATOMS: atom_id res chain seq x y z
N MET A 1 -16.37 23.11 22.65
CA MET A 1 -15.51 22.41 21.67
C MET A 1 -14.14 22.20 22.31
N PRO A 2 -13.52 21.01 22.23
CA PRO A 2 -12.16 20.84 22.75
C PRO A 2 -11.23 21.85 22.05
N THR A 3 -10.61 22.72 22.84
CA THR A 3 -9.72 23.76 22.33
C THR A 3 -8.33 23.15 22.27
N PHE A 4 -7.87 22.82 21.06
CA PHE A 4 -6.51 22.34 20.83
C PHE A 4 -5.56 23.53 20.80
N ALA A 5 -4.44 23.43 21.51
CA ALA A 5 -3.45 24.50 21.56
C ALA A 5 -2.64 24.62 20.26
N ASN A 6 -2.53 23.52 19.48
CA ASN A 6 -1.71 23.45 18.28
C ASN A 6 -2.54 23.56 16.99
N PRO A 7 -1.95 24.12 15.91
CA PRO A 7 -2.57 24.07 14.60
C PRO A 7 -2.48 22.66 14.00
N PHE A 8 -3.47 22.34 13.16
CA PHE A 8 -3.65 21.04 12.51
C PHE A 8 -2.39 20.53 11.80
N TRP A 9 -1.70 21.40 11.06
CA TRP A 9 -0.48 21.05 10.33
C TRP A 9 0.70 20.65 11.23
N ASN A 10 0.86 21.33 12.37
CA ASN A 10 1.94 21.00 13.30
C ASN A 10 1.69 19.63 13.95
N GLU A 11 0.44 19.32 14.29
CA GLU A 11 0.05 17.99 14.79
C GLU A 11 0.42 16.91 13.75
N MET A 12 0.05 17.11 12.49
CA MET A 12 0.36 16.15 11.42
C MET A 12 1.85 15.92 11.23
N ILE A 13 2.66 16.99 11.18
CA ILE A 13 4.11 16.89 10.96
C ILE A 13 4.79 16.13 12.11
N VAL A 14 4.38 16.41 13.36
CA VAL A 14 4.94 15.76 14.54
C VAL A 14 4.59 14.27 14.55
N ILE A 15 3.31 13.93 14.31
CA ILE A 15 2.86 12.54 14.21
C ILE A 15 3.61 11.83 13.08
N ALA A 16 3.76 12.49 11.93
CA ALA A 16 4.41 11.89 10.78
C ALA A 16 5.89 11.62 10.99
N LYS A 17 6.62 12.57 11.58
CA LYS A 17 8.02 12.40 11.95
C LYS A 17 8.18 11.25 12.95
N ARG A 18 7.28 11.14 13.94
CA ARG A 18 7.28 10.05 14.91
C ARG A 18 7.05 8.70 14.24
N SER A 19 5.99 8.57 13.46
CA SER A 19 5.63 7.33 12.77
C SER A 19 6.75 6.88 11.85
N MET A 20 7.32 7.77 11.03
CA MET A 20 8.45 7.46 10.15
C MET A 20 9.70 7.01 10.91
N THR A 21 9.98 7.63 12.05
CA THR A 21 11.09 7.23 12.92
C THR A 21 10.85 5.85 13.52
N ASN A 22 9.61 5.55 13.93
CA ASN A 22 9.22 4.25 14.46
C ASN A 22 9.36 3.16 13.39
N SER A 23 8.83 3.39 12.19
CA SER A 23 8.95 2.47 11.05
C SER A 23 10.42 2.19 10.70
N ARG A 24 11.28 3.22 10.69
CA ARG A 24 12.72 3.05 10.43
C ARG A 24 13.45 2.25 11.50
N ARG A 25 13.00 2.28 12.76
CA ARG A 25 13.60 1.53 13.86
C ARG A 25 13.21 0.05 13.87
N MET A 26 12.18 -0.33 13.13
CA MET A 26 11.70 -1.71 13.01
C MET A 26 11.87 -2.24 11.58
N PRO A 27 13.12 -2.33 11.06
CA PRO A 27 13.37 -2.72 9.67
C PRO A 27 12.97 -4.18 9.39
N GLU A 28 13.01 -5.05 10.40
CA GLU A 28 12.66 -6.46 10.28
C GLU A 28 11.21 -6.66 9.84
N LEU A 29 10.28 -5.96 10.49
CA LEU A 29 8.86 -6.04 10.16
C LEU A 29 8.58 -5.52 8.73
N PHE A 30 9.29 -4.48 8.31
CA PHE A 30 9.18 -3.92 6.96
C PHE A 30 9.77 -4.86 5.91
N GLY A 31 10.94 -5.45 6.19
CA GLY A 31 11.61 -6.39 5.29
C GLY A 31 10.82 -7.67 5.06
N ILE A 32 10.25 -8.26 6.11
CA ILE A 32 9.42 -9.48 5.99
C ILE A 32 8.17 -9.21 5.15
N ARG A 33 7.50 -8.08 5.36
CA ARG A 33 6.30 -7.71 4.60
C ARG A 33 6.60 -7.47 3.13
N LEU A 34 7.63 -6.66 2.83
CA LEU A 34 8.04 -6.44 1.45
C LEU A 34 8.47 -7.74 0.78
N GLY A 35 9.22 -8.58 1.48
CA GLY A 35 9.63 -9.90 0.97
C GLY A 35 8.44 -10.80 0.66
N ALA A 36 7.48 -10.90 1.58
CA ALA A 36 6.27 -11.69 1.38
C ALA A 36 5.47 -11.20 0.17
N VAL A 37 5.24 -9.89 0.04
CA VAL A 37 4.51 -9.33 -1.10
C VAL A 37 5.26 -9.60 -2.41
N VAL A 38 6.57 -9.32 -2.48
CA VAL A 38 7.36 -9.57 -3.70
C VAL A 38 7.32 -11.04 -4.12
N VAL A 39 7.40 -11.97 -3.16
CA VAL A 39 7.29 -13.41 -3.44
C VAL A 39 5.89 -13.76 -3.97
N THR A 40 4.82 -13.24 -3.36
CA THR A 40 3.45 -13.46 -3.85
C THR A 40 3.25 -12.91 -5.26
N LEU A 41 3.79 -11.73 -5.55
CA LEU A 41 3.73 -11.11 -6.87
C LEU A 41 4.51 -11.91 -7.90
N PHE A 42 5.67 -12.43 -7.53
CA PHE A 42 6.47 -13.28 -8.40
C PHE A 42 5.73 -14.59 -8.73
N ILE A 43 5.13 -15.24 -7.73
CA ILE A 43 4.30 -16.44 -7.95
C ILE A 43 3.14 -16.12 -8.90
N LEU A 44 2.42 -15.03 -8.67
CA LEU A 44 1.31 -14.62 -9.54
C LEU A 44 1.78 -14.38 -10.98
N ALA A 45 2.93 -13.73 -11.15
CA ALA A 45 3.52 -13.47 -12.47
C ALA A 45 3.93 -14.75 -13.20
N THR A 46 4.44 -15.76 -12.47
CA THR A 46 4.78 -17.07 -13.07
C THR A 46 3.56 -17.91 -13.45
N ILE A 47 2.44 -17.80 -12.72
CA ILE A 47 1.21 -18.53 -13.03
C ILE A 47 0.57 -18.01 -14.32
N PHE A 48 0.56 -16.70 -14.52
CA PHE A 48 -0.05 -16.03 -15.68
C PHE A 48 0.98 -15.64 -16.74
N TRP A 49 1.93 -16.55 -17.02
CA TRP A 49 2.99 -16.30 -17.97
C TRP A 49 2.49 -16.41 -19.42
N HIS A 50 2.63 -15.34 -20.19
CA HIS A 50 2.36 -15.27 -21.64
C HIS A 50 0.95 -15.70 -22.04
N LEU A 51 -0.03 -14.81 -21.83
CA LEU A 51 -1.41 -15.06 -22.24
C LEU A 51 -1.57 -14.89 -23.77
N ASP A 52 -2.05 -15.93 -24.43
CA ASP A 52 -2.39 -15.90 -25.85
C ASP A 52 -3.67 -15.08 -26.12
N ASN A 53 -3.77 -14.43 -27.28
CA ASN A 53 -4.97 -13.67 -27.71
C ASN A 53 -6.19 -14.54 -28.07
N SER A 54 -6.22 -15.79 -27.60
CA SER A 54 -7.34 -16.71 -27.77
C SER A 54 -8.48 -16.36 -26.78
N PRO A 55 -9.75 -16.72 -27.05
CA PRO A 55 -10.83 -16.59 -26.06
C PRO A 55 -10.53 -17.26 -24.71
N LYS A 56 -9.58 -18.22 -24.68
CA LYS A 56 -9.04 -18.77 -23.42
C LYS A 56 -8.16 -17.77 -22.67
N GLY A 57 -7.25 -17.08 -23.34
CA GLY A 57 -6.38 -16.09 -22.71
C GLY A 57 -7.13 -14.85 -22.21
N VAL A 58 -8.21 -14.42 -22.88
CA VAL A 58 -9.08 -13.36 -22.34
C VAL A 58 -9.67 -13.76 -20.98
N ARG A 59 -10.05 -15.03 -20.81
CA ARG A 59 -10.56 -15.54 -19.52
C ARG A 59 -9.47 -15.57 -18.46
N GLU A 60 -8.26 -15.99 -18.83
CA GLU A 60 -7.10 -15.98 -17.95
C GLU A 60 -6.72 -14.55 -17.53
N GLN A 61 -6.88 -13.56 -18.41
CA GLN A 61 -6.58 -12.16 -18.13
C GLN A 61 -7.56 -11.59 -17.09
N ILE A 62 -8.84 -11.91 -17.21
CA ILE A 62 -9.86 -11.55 -16.20
C ILE A 62 -9.52 -12.22 -14.86
N GLY A 63 -9.09 -13.48 -14.89
CA GLY A 63 -8.60 -14.20 -13.71
C GLY A 63 -7.41 -13.50 -13.05
N PHE A 64 -6.42 -13.09 -13.83
CA PHE A 64 -5.27 -12.33 -13.37
C PHE A 64 -5.67 -11.05 -12.63
N PHE A 65 -6.57 -10.24 -13.21
CA PHE A 65 -7.06 -9.03 -12.56
C PHE A 65 -7.82 -9.32 -11.24
N ALA A 66 -8.61 -10.40 -11.18
CA ALA A 66 -9.31 -10.79 -9.96
C ALA A 66 -8.33 -11.19 -8.83
N PHE A 67 -7.27 -11.94 -9.16
CA PHE A 67 -6.21 -12.28 -8.20
C PHE A 67 -5.36 -11.07 -7.81
N ALA A 68 -5.07 -10.16 -8.75
CA ALA A 68 -4.37 -8.91 -8.49
C ALA A 68 -5.13 -8.04 -7.47
N MET A 69 -6.43 -7.82 -7.68
CA MET A 69 -7.27 -7.07 -6.73
C MET A 69 -7.31 -7.73 -5.35
N SER A 70 -7.43 -9.06 -5.31
CA SER A 70 -7.44 -9.82 -4.05
C SER A 70 -6.12 -9.70 -3.29
N THR A 71 -4.99 -9.69 -4.01
CA THR A 71 -3.65 -9.52 -3.44
C THR A 71 -3.46 -8.10 -2.89
N ASN A 72 -3.93 -7.07 -3.60
CA ASN A 72 -3.90 -5.69 -3.13
C ASN A 72 -4.73 -5.53 -1.84
N PHE A 73 -5.93 -6.12 -1.80
CA PHE A 73 -6.77 -6.12 -0.61
C PHE A 73 -6.07 -6.76 0.61
N TYR A 74 -5.42 -7.91 0.42
CA TYR A 74 -4.67 -8.56 1.49
C TYR A 74 -3.50 -7.70 1.99
N THR A 75 -2.80 -7.03 1.06
CA THR A 75 -1.71 -6.10 1.38
C THR A 75 -2.22 -4.93 2.24
N CYS A 76 -3.39 -4.38 1.94
CA CYS A 76 -4.01 -3.33 2.77
C CYS A 76 -4.39 -3.85 4.17
N ALA A 77 -4.79 -5.12 4.30
CA ALA A 77 -5.11 -5.73 5.58
C ALA A 77 -3.89 -5.84 6.53
N GLU A 78 -2.66 -5.85 6.00
CA GLU A 78 -1.43 -5.85 6.82
C GLU A 78 -1.23 -4.58 7.66
N ALA A 79 -1.96 -3.49 7.35
CA ALA A 79 -1.93 -2.26 8.14
C ALA A 79 -2.65 -2.42 9.50
N ILE A 80 -3.61 -3.35 9.60
CA ILE A 80 -4.41 -3.60 10.81
C ILE A 80 -3.53 -3.94 12.03
N PRO A 81 -2.63 -4.94 11.98
CA PRO A 81 -1.82 -5.28 13.14
C PRO A 81 -0.88 -4.13 13.57
N VAL A 82 -0.40 -3.30 12.64
CA VAL A 82 0.41 -2.11 12.98
C VAL A 82 -0.42 -1.11 13.75
N PHE A 83 -1.64 -0.84 13.28
CA PHE A 83 -2.55 0.06 13.99
C PHE A 83 -2.92 -0.49 15.38
N LEU A 84 -3.13 -1.80 15.51
CA LEU A 84 -3.42 -2.43 16.81
C LEU A 84 -2.27 -2.24 17.82
N GLN A 85 -1.01 -2.30 17.37
CA GLN A 85 0.15 -2.03 18.22
C GLN A 85 0.18 -0.57 18.72
N GLU A 86 -0.16 0.39 17.85
CA GLU A 86 -0.15 1.82 18.19
C GLU A 86 -1.45 2.32 18.85
N ARG A 87 -2.53 1.53 18.80
CA ARG A 87 -3.88 1.89 19.26
C ARG A 87 -3.90 2.39 20.71
N TYR A 88 -3.16 1.75 21.61
CA TYR A 88 -3.14 2.14 23.02
C TYR A 88 -2.60 3.57 23.19
N ILE A 89 -1.50 3.89 22.49
CA ILE A 89 -0.87 5.22 22.50
C ILE A 89 -1.83 6.24 21.89
N PHE A 90 -2.43 5.92 20.74
CA PHE A 90 -3.40 6.78 20.08
C PHE A 90 -4.59 7.14 21.00
N MET A 91 -5.19 6.14 21.67
CA MET A 91 -6.32 6.36 22.56
C MET A 91 -5.94 7.23 23.76
N ARG A 92 -4.75 7.00 24.34
CA ARG A 92 -4.24 7.78 25.46
C ARG A 92 -4.02 9.24 25.08
N GLU A 93 -3.29 9.51 23.99
CA GLU A 93 -2.97 10.88 23.55
C GLU A 93 -4.22 11.66 23.14
N THR A 94 -5.17 10.96 22.52
CA THR A 94 -6.47 11.53 22.14
C THR A 94 -7.35 11.84 23.35
N ALA A 95 -7.30 11.03 24.42
CA ALA A 95 -8.05 11.28 25.65
C ALA A 95 -7.56 12.52 26.40
N TYR A 96 -6.25 12.81 26.33
CA TYR A 96 -5.64 14.02 26.88
C TYR A 96 -5.69 15.24 25.93
N ASN A 97 -6.42 15.14 24.80
CA ASN A 97 -6.51 16.18 23.77
C ASN A 97 -5.14 16.66 23.23
N ALA A 98 -4.14 15.77 23.16
CA ALA A 98 -2.81 16.12 22.65
C ALA A 98 -2.83 16.48 21.15
N TYR A 99 -3.70 15.84 20.37
CA TYR A 99 -3.96 16.12 18.97
C TYR A 99 -5.36 15.64 18.55
N ARG A 100 -5.82 16.05 17.38
CA ARG A 100 -7.12 15.63 16.82
C ARG A 100 -7.02 14.25 16.18
N ARG A 101 -8.09 13.46 16.28
CA ARG A 101 -8.19 12.14 15.59
C ARG A 101 -8.00 12.27 14.08
N SER A 102 -8.53 13.34 13.47
CA SER A 102 -8.36 13.61 12.04
C SER A 102 -6.90 13.89 11.66
N SER A 103 -6.14 14.57 12.52
CA SER A 103 -4.71 14.84 12.30
C SER A 103 -3.92 13.53 12.23
N TYR A 104 -4.26 12.58 13.10
CA TYR A 104 -3.65 11.25 13.12
C TYR A 104 -3.95 10.46 11.83
N VAL A 105 -5.23 10.38 11.45
CA VAL A 105 -5.64 9.63 10.25
C VAL A 105 -4.98 10.23 9.01
N LEU A 106 -5.06 11.55 8.82
CA LEU A 106 -4.49 12.21 7.65
C LEU A 106 -2.96 12.14 7.62
N ALA A 107 -2.28 12.24 8.76
CA ALA A 107 -0.84 12.03 8.83
C ALA A 107 -0.46 10.62 8.38
N HIS A 108 -1.11 9.58 8.93
CA HIS A 108 -0.83 8.19 8.56
C HIS A 108 -1.17 7.89 7.10
N SER A 109 -2.25 8.45 6.55
CA SER A 109 -2.60 8.33 5.12
C SER A 109 -1.54 8.94 4.22
N ILE A 110 -0.95 10.09 4.58
CA ILE A 110 0.09 10.72 3.75
C ILE A 110 1.40 9.92 3.81
N ILE A 111 1.74 9.37 4.97
CA ILE A 111 2.97 8.57 5.17
C ILE A 111 2.90 7.23 4.43
N SER A 112 1.71 6.66 4.25
CA SER A 112 1.56 5.41 3.51
C SER A 112 1.69 5.56 2.00
N ILE A 113 1.43 6.75 1.43
CA ILE A 113 1.48 7.00 -0.02
C ILE A 113 2.85 6.59 -0.63
N PRO A 114 4.01 7.02 -0.10
CA PRO A 114 5.31 6.59 -0.64
C PRO A 114 5.50 5.06 -0.65
N SER A 115 5.07 4.36 0.41
CA SER A 115 5.17 2.89 0.44
C SER A 115 4.24 2.23 -0.58
N LEU A 116 3.03 2.76 -0.77
CA LEU A 116 2.08 2.27 -1.77
C LEU A 116 2.63 2.47 -3.18
N ILE A 117 3.26 3.61 -3.48
CA ILE A 117 3.91 3.86 -4.78
C ILE A 117 4.98 2.80 -5.05
N VAL A 118 5.86 2.51 -4.08
CA VAL A 118 6.92 1.49 -4.24
C VAL A 118 6.32 0.10 -4.49
N LEU A 119 5.26 -0.26 -3.76
CA LEU A 119 4.52 -1.50 -3.95
C LEU A 119 3.88 -1.58 -5.34
N SER A 120 3.19 -0.53 -5.78
CA SER A 120 2.55 -0.46 -7.10
C SER A 120 3.57 -0.51 -8.24
N ILE A 121 4.73 0.15 -8.10
CA ILE A 121 5.84 0.06 -9.08
C ILE A 121 6.35 -1.37 -9.13
N SER A 122 6.58 -2.01 -7.99
CA SER A 122 7.08 -3.38 -7.91
C SER A 122 6.09 -4.36 -8.55
N PHE A 123 4.79 -4.20 -8.26
CA PHE A 123 3.71 -4.96 -8.90
C PHE A 123 3.74 -4.78 -10.41
N ALA A 124 3.71 -3.53 -10.89
CA ALA A 124 3.70 -3.23 -12.31
C ALA A 124 4.95 -3.77 -13.02
N ALA A 125 6.14 -3.57 -12.45
CA ALA A 125 7.40 -4.02 -13.04
C ALA A 125 7.46 -5.54 -13.18
N ILE A 126 6.94 -6.29 -12.20
CA ILE A 126 6.95 -7.76 -12.23
C ILE A 126 5.88 -8.29 -13.19
N THR A 127 4.64 -7.80 -13.10
CA THR A 127 3.52 -8.43 -13.81
C THR A 127 3.29 -7.90 -15.22
N PHE A 128 3.72 -6.67 -15.53
CA PHE A 128 3.47 -6.05 -16.84
C PHE A 128 4.12 -6.85 -17.98
N TRP A 129 5.37 -7.25 -17.77
CA TRP A 129 6.13 -8.04 -18.76
C TRP A 129 5.64 -9.50 -18.85
N THR A 130 5.17 -10.08 -17.75
CA THR A 130 4.76 -11.50 -17.74
C THR A 130 3.42 -11.73 -18.41
N VAL A 131 2.47 -10.81 -18.25
CA VAL A 131 1.13 -10.92 -18.86
C VAL A 131 1.15 -10.51 -20.34
N GLY A 132 2.20 -9.84 -20.81
CA GLY A 132 2.32 -9.41 -22.21
C GLY A 132 1.33 -8.30 -22.57
N LEU A 133 1.10 -7.35 -21.65
CA LEU A 133 0.26 -6.18 -21.95
C LEU A 133 0.94 -5.30 -23.02
N ALA A 134 0.11 -4.61 -23.82
CA ALA A 134 0.53 -3.82 -24.97
C ALA A 134 1.81 -3.00 -24.73
N ASP A 135 2.78 -3.17 -25.62
CA ASP A 135 4.08 -2.50 -25.55
C ASP A 135 3.93 -0.97 -25.60
N GLY A 136 4.48 -0.30 -24.59
CA GLY A 136 4.59 1.17 -24.56
C GLY A 136 4.61 1.77 -23.16
N PHE A 137 5.27 2.93 -23.04
CA PHE A 137 5.36 3.68 -21.78
C PHE A 137 3.98 4.11 -21.25
N HIS A 138 3.05 4.49 -22.14
CA HIS A 138 1.69 4.84 -21.77
C HIS A 138 0.89 3.66 -21.19
N GLY A 139 1.10 2.45 -21.70
CA GLY A 139 0.46 1.23 -21.19
C GLY A 139 0.95 0.89 -19.79
N LEU A 140 2.26 0.97 -19.56
CA LEU A 140 2.87 0.77 -18.25
C LEU A 140 2.36 1.81 -17.24
N LEU A 141 2.32 3.10 -17.61
CA LEU A 141 1.80 4.15 -16.73
C LEU A 141 0.32 3.93 -16.39
N PHE A 142 -0.51 3.57 -17.37
CA PHE A 142 -1.93 3.31 -17.13
C PHE A 142 -2.12 2.11 -16.19
N PHE A 143 -1.35 1.04 -16.38
CA PHE A 143 -1.38 -0.14 -15.51
C PHE A 143 -0.91 0.20 -14.09
N PHE A 144 0.20 0.93 -13.96
CA PHE A 144 0.70 1.42 -12.67
C PHE A 144 -0.35 2.27 -11.94
N LEU A 145 -0.98 3.23 -12.62
CA LEU A 145 -2.02 4.07 -12.03
C LEU A 145 -3.25 3.26 -11.62
N THR A 146 -3.64 2.25 -12.41
CA THR A 146 -4.76 1.37 -12.10
C THR A 146 -4.48 0.55 -10.84
N ILE A 147 -3.28 -0.02 -10.74
CA ILE A 147 -2.85 -0.77 -9.54
C ILE A 147 -2.75 0.17 -8.33
N PHE A 148 -2.16 1.36 -8.49
CA PHE A 148 -2.06 2.36 -7.42
C PHE A 148 -3.45 2.81 -6.92
N ALA A 149 -4.40 3.02 -7.82
CA ALA A 149 -5.78 3.36 -7.45
C ALA A 149 -6.57 2.21 -6.84
N SER A 150 -6.09 0.97 -6.98
CA SER A 150 -6.73 -0.24 -6.42
C SER A 150 -6.27 -0.57 -5.00
N PHE A 151 -5.22 0.08 -4.49
CA PHE A 151 -4.79 0.00 -3.10
C PHE A 151 -5.66 0.89 -2.20
#